data_AF-A0A5D2D776-F1
#
_entry.id   AF-A0A5D2D776-F1
#
_cell.length_a   1.000
_cell.length_b   1.000
_cell.length_c   1.000
_cell.angle_alpha   90.00
_cell.angle_beta   90.00
_cell.angle_gamma   90.00
#
_symmetry.space_group_name_H-M   'P 1'
#
loop_
_entity.id
_entity.type
_entity.pdbx_description
1 polymer ?
#
loop_
_entity_poly.entity_id
_entity_poly.type
_entity_poly.pdbx_seq_one_letter_code
_entity_poly.pdbx_strand_id
1 'polypeptide(L)'
;MVQHQRYNQLKNGGDEEAATLVFVWTNRGYYRRRRPKILSFLLLSLLSCGFILAPHFFSFSSALSHLSDFFGVKNDGLSGDLDVNAPLCSSISNGSVCCDRSHFRSDICFMKGDIRTHSPTSSVFLYSSKNSDDNVSSTVDGDELQHEKIKPYTRKWETSIMATIDELNLISKRRNSDVDHSCDVIHDVPAVIFSTGGYTGNVYHEFNDGIIPLYITSQQFNTEVVFVILEYHDWWVMKYADILPHLSSYPPIDFNGDNRTHCFTEAITGLRIHDELTVDPILMKNNESIVDFRNLLDRAYRPRITGLIRKAQEKTSGCALATPKRMHNQPKKPKLVILSRKGSRAITNQNILVKAAEEIGFEVHVLRPEPTTELAKIYMELNSSDAMIGVHGAAMTHFLFMRPRCSVFIQVIPLGTDWAAETYYGEPARKLGLKYIGYKISRRESSLVDEYDKDDPVLTDPSSLNQKGWEYTKKIYLERQTVKLDLTRFRKRLLRAYDYITRIHLQSQHLA
;
A
#
# COMPACT_ATOMS: atom_id res chain seq x y z
N MET A 1 -18.50 32.21 -50.71
CA MET A 1 -19.47 32.72 -49.72
C MET A 1 -18.66 33.46 -48.65
N VAL A 2 -18.67 34.78 -48.80
CA VAL A 2 -18.19 35.91 -47.97
C VAL A 2 -17.18 35.65 -46.82
N GLN A 3 -15.94 36.08 -47.08
CA GLN A 3 -14.95 36.59 -46.12
C GLN A 3 -15.28 38.05 -45.72
N HIS A 4 -15.03 38.44 -44.48
CA HIS A 4 -14.82 39.83 -44.02
C HIS A 4 -13.89 39.78 -42.78
N GLN A 5 -13.05 40.76 -42.46
CA GLN A 5 -12.22 41.72 -43.18
C GLN A 5 -11.29 42.31 -42.09
N ARG A 6 -10.01 42.56 -42.41
CA ARG A 6 -9.05 43.31 -41.57
C ARG A 6 -9.50 44.77 -41.40
N TYR A 7 -9.14 45.40 -40.27
CA TYR A 7 -8.59 46.76 -40.31
C TYR A 7 -7.56 47.02 -39.18
N ASN A 8 -6.43 47.61 -39.58
CA ASN A 8 -5.35 48.15 -38.76
C ASN A 8 -5.48 49.69 -38.73
N GLN A 9 -5.10 50.35 -37.63
CA GLN A 9 -4.30 51.60 -37.56
C GLN A 9 -4.27 52.07 -36.09
N LEU A 10 -3.14 52.18 -35.37
CA LEU A 10 -1.94 53.05 -35.46
C LEU A 10 -2.08 54.42 -34.73
N LYS A 11 -1.35 54.52 -33.59
CA LYS A 11 -0.54 55.63 -33.03
C LYS A 11 -1.09 57.06 -32.83
N ASN A 12 -0.94 57.53 -31.56
CA ASN A 12 -0.26 58.74 -31.03
C ASN A 12 -0.96 59.13 -29.71
N GLY A 13 -0.36 59.59 -28.61
CA GLY A 13 1.00 60.02 -28.26
C GLY A 13 0.89 61.07 -27.13
N GLY A 14 1.72 60.92 -26.08
CA GLY A 14 2.07 61.92 -25.04
C GLY A 14 1.01 62.24 -23.96
N ASP A 15 1.35 62.67 -22.73
CA ASP A 15 2.56 62.68 -21.90
C ASP A 15 2.15 63.35 -20.54
N GLU A 16 3.07 63.35 -19.57
CA GLU A 16 3.09 64.04 -18.25
C GLU A 16 2.53 63.25 -17.04
N GLU A 17 3.35 62.69 -16.14
CA GLU A 17 4.17 63.31 -15.05
C GLU A 17 3.32 63.93 -13.92
N ALA A 18 3.60 63.85 -12.62
CA ALA A 18 4.72 63.36 -11.81
C ALA A 18 4.24 63.18 -10.35
N ALA A 19 4.98 62.42 -9.52
CA ALA A 19 5.52 62.91 -8.22
C ALA A 19 6.13 61.77 -7.39
N THR A 20 7.46 61.82 -7.29
CA THR A 20 8.35 61.04 -6.44
C THR A 20 8.45 61.69 -5.06
N LEU A 21 8.54 60.91 -3.97
CA LEU A 21 8.97 61.42 -2.67
C LEU A 21 10.01 60.48 -2.04
N VAL A 22 11.26 60.93 -2.11
CA VAL A 22 12.44 60.44 -1.39
C VAL A 22 12.50 61.17 -0.05
N PHE A 23 12.78 60.46 1.04
CA PHE A 23 13.26 61.06 2.28
C PHE A 23 14.55 60.38 2.73
N VAL A 24 15.64 61.16 2.68
CA VAL A 24 16.90 60.90 3.37
C VAL A 24 17.07 62.05 4.37
N TRP A 25 17.42 61.74 5.61
CA TRP A 25 18.02 62.73 6.51
C TRP A 25 19.22 62.13 7.24
N THR A 26 20.26 62.95 7.39
CA THR A 26 21.63 62.60 7.80
C THR A 26 21.99 63.15 9.19
N ASN A 27 22.83 62.39 9.92
CA ASN A 27 23.84 62.80 10.95
C ASN A 27 23.33 63.45 12.26
N ARG A 28 23.99 63.44 13.44
CA ARG A 28 25.34 63.05 13.96
C ARG A 28 25.20 62.97 15.50
N GLY A 29 25.94 62.13 16.25
CA GLY A 29 25.98 62.26 17.71
C GLY A 29 26.77 61.20 18.50
N TYR A 30 27.73 61.66 19.31
CA TYR A 30 28.78 60.92 20.04
C TYR A 30 28.34 60.06 21.27
N TYR A 31 29.08 58.96 21.47
CA TYR A 31 29.48 58.22 22.69
C TYR A 31 28.69 58.33 24.02
N ARG A 32 28.26 57.17 24.56
CA ARG A 32 28.64 56.78 25.94
C ARG A 32 28.60 55.26 26.18
N ARG A 33 29.78 54.74 26.53
CA ARG A 33 30.07 53.37 26.99
C ARG A 33 29.30 53.10 28.30
N ARG A 34 28.40 52.11 28.33
CA ARG A 34 27.89 51.51 29.59
C ARG A 34 28.29 50.04 29.61
N ARG A 35 29.20 49.68 30.52
CA ARG A 35 29.56 48.29 30.82
C ARG A 35 28.32 47.55 31.35
N PRO A 36 27.96 46.36 30.82
CA PRO A 36 27.00 45.50 31.48
C PRO A 36 27.66 44.84 32.71
N LYS A 37 26.93 44.84 33.82
CA LYS A 37 27.36 44.28 35.12
C LYS A 37 27.52 42.77 34.99
N ILE A 38 28.66 42.27 35.49
CA ILE A 38 29.06 40.85 35.54
C ILE A 38 28.00 39.93 36.19
N LEU A 39 27.07 40.48 36.98
CA LEU A 39 25.93 39.74 37.55
C LEU A 39 24.93 39.22 36.50
N SER A 40 24.77 39.88 35.34
CA SER A 40 23.81 39.46 34.30
C SER A 40 24.29 38.18 33.59
N PHE A 41 25.60 38.03 33.40
CA PHE A 41 26.19 36.83 32.81
C PHE A 41 26.18 35.63 33.75
N LEU A 42 26.25 35.84 35.07
CA LEU A 42 26.11 34.77 36.07
C LEU A 42 24.67 34.24 36.15
N LEU A 43 23.65 35.09 36.00
CA LEU A 43 22.25 34.64 35.96
C LEU A 43 21.92 33.86 34.68
N LEU A 44 22.43 34.30 33.52
CA LEU A 44 22.27 33.57 32.24
C LEU A 44 23.05 32.24 32.24
N SER A 45 24.22 32.19 32.88
CA SER A 45 24.99 30.96 33.09
C SER A 45 24.25 29.95 33.99
N LEU A 46 23.66 30.40 35.09
CA LEU A 46 22.91 29.54 36.01
C LEU A 46 21.59 29.04 35.41
N LEU A 47 20.89 29.87 34.62
CA LEU A 47 19.75 29.43 33.80
C LEU A 47 20.18 28.41 32.74
N SER A 48 21.34 28.59 32.09
CA SER A 48 21.84 27.62 31.11
C SER A 48 22.26 26.27 31.71
N CYS A 49 22.78 26.24 32.95
CA CYS A 49 23.12 24.98 33.64
C CYS A 49 21.89 24.23 34.16
N GLY A 50 20.79 24.93 34.49
CA GLY A 50 19.53 24.31 34.89
C GLY A 50 18.84 23.53 33.76
N PHE A 51 18.95 24.01 32.51
CA PHE A 51 18.37 23.33 31.34
C PHE A 51 19.23 22.21 30.75
N ILE A 52 20.52 22.12 31.13
CA ILE A 52 21.43 21.06 30.66
C ILE A 52 21.48 19.86 31.62
N LEU A 53 21.26 20.05 32.93
CA LEU A 53 21.35 18.98 33.94
C LEU A 53 20.00 18.36 34.36
N ALA A 54 18.87 19.00 34.08
CA ALA A 54 17.54 18.43 34.35
C ALA A 54 17.19 17.15 33.56
N PRO A 55 17.67 16.92 32.31
CA PRO A 55 17.36 15.68 31.58
C PRO A 55 18.15 14.45 32.05
N HIS A 56 19.16 14.61 32.90
CA HIS A 56 20.03 13.50 33.32
C HIS A 56 19.64 12.85 34.66
N PHE A 57 18.69 13.45 35.40
CA PHE A 57 18.13 12.86 36.63
C PHE A 57 16.68 12.37 36.49
N PHE A 58 16.04 12.63 35.34
CA PHE A 58 14.76 12.04 34.97
C PHE A 58 14.92 11.29 33.65
N SER A 59 15.10 9.98 33.75
CA SER A 59 15.09 9.05 32.62
C SER A 59 13.82 9.23 31.78
N PHE A 60 13.98 9.84 30.60
CA PHE A 60 12.92 10.01 29.61
C PHE A 60 12.64 8.69 28.90
N SER A 61 11.59 8.01 29.35
CA SER A 61 10.77 7.11 28.55
C SER A 61 9.33 7.63 28.57
N SER A 62 9.06 8.80 27.95
CA SER A 62 7.68 9.34 27.81
C SER A 62 7.58 10.68 27.06
N ALA A 63 8.35 10.91 25.97
CA ALA A 63 8.14 12.08 25.10
C ALA A 63 7.51 11.74 23.73
N LEU A 64 6.96 10.52 23.59
CA LEU A 64 6.17 10.11 22.41
C LEU A 64 4.68 9.88 22.75
N SER A 65 4.26 10.21 23.97
CA SER A 65 2.91 9.91 24.49
C SER A 65 1.93 11.10 24.43
N HIS A 66 2.35 12.28 23.95
CA HIS A 66 1.49 13.47 23.92
C HIS A 66 0.90 13.81 22.54
N LEU A 67 0.94 12.88 21.58
CA LEU A 67 0.13 12.94 20.36
C LEU A 67 -1.02 11.91 20.36
N SER A 68 -1.19 11.15 21.45
CA SER A 68 -2.25 10.15 21.63
C SER A 68 -3.42 10.60 22.53
N ASP A 69 -3.42 11.83 23.04
CA ASP A 69 -4.42 12.31 24.02
C ASP A 69 -5.63 13.06 23.41
N PHE A 70 -5.85 13.03 22.08
CA PHE A 70 -7.07 13.61 21.49
C PHE A 70 -8.25 12.63 21.40
N PHE A 71 -8.05 11.36 21.78
CA PHE A 71 -9.12 10.35 21.88
C PHE A 71 -8.94 9.51 23.14
N GLY A 72 -9.59 9.91 24.23
CA GLY A 72 -9.62 9.17 25.48
C GLY A 72 -10.95 9.37 26.18
N VAL A 73 -11.92 8.54 25.83
CA VAL A 73 -13.19 8.40 26.54
C VAL A 73 -12.91 7.82 27.93
N LYS A 74 -13.50 8.46 28.94
CA LYS A 74 -13.43 8.07 30.35
C LYS A 74 -14.33 6.84 30.55
N ASN A 75 -13.77 5.72 30.99
CA ASN A 75 -14.55 4.54 31.42
C ASN A 75 -14.56 4.48 32.95
N ASP A 76 -15.74 4.68 33.54
CA ASP A 76 -16.05 4.23 34.89
C ASP A 76 -16.56 2.78 34.79
N GLY A 77 -16.01 1.90 35.63
CA GLY A 77 -16.24 0.45 35.55
C GLY A 77 -17.51 -0.03 36.24
N LEU A 78 -18.02 -1.17 35.78
CA LEU A 78 -18.49 -2.25 36.65
C LEU A 78 -18.45 -3.61 35.93
N SER A 79 -18.05 -4.61 36.69
CA SER A 79 -17.58 -5.95 36.34
C SER A 79 -18.55 -6.84 35.57
N GLY A 80 -18.03 -7.49 34.53
CA GLY A 80 -18.59 -8.67 33.87
C GLY A 80 -17.50 -9.30 33.02
N ASP A 81 -17.12 -10.54 33.33
CA ASP A 81 -16.04 -11.30 32.71
C ASP A 81 -16.37 -11.57 31.22
N LEU A 82 -15.93 -10.68 30.33
CA LEU A 82 -16.00 -10.85 28.88
C LEU A 82 -14.56 -10.87 28.34
N ASP A 83 -14.25 -11.90 27.56
CA ASP A 83 -12.97 -12.06 26.87
C ASP A 83 -12.64 -10.79 26.05
N VAL A 84 -11.70 -9.99 26.54
CA VAL A 84 -11.40 -8.61 26.09
C VAL A 84 -10.84 -8.57 24.66
N ASN A 85 -10.55 -9.73 24.06
CA ASN A 85 -9.92 -9.85 22.75
C ASN A 85 -10.80 -10.50 21.66
N ALA A 86 -12.07 -10.78 21.92
CA ALA A 86 -12.95 -11.30 20.87
C ALA A 86 -13.24 -10.19 19.83
N PRO A 87 -13.03 -10.45 18.52
CA PRO A 87 -13.35 -9.46 17.48
C PRO A 87 -14.81 -9.02 17.58
N LEU A 88 -15.09 -7.73 17.32
CA LEU A 88 -16.46 -7.24 17.20
C LEU A 88 -17.23 -8.12 16.19
N CYS A 89 -18.49 -8.43 16.49
CA CYS A 89 -19.35 -9.32 15.68
C CYS A 89 -18.90 -10.80 15.61
N SER A 90 -18.04 -11.30 16.51
CA SER A 90 -17.59 -12.71 16.52
C SER A 90 -18.69 -13.74 16.87
N SER A 91 -19.79 -13.31 17.48
CA SER A 91 -20.87 -14.18 17.98
C SER A 91 -22.27 -13.74 17.50
N ILE A 92 -22.40 -13.31 16.24
CA ILE A 92 -23.71 -12.88 15.70
C ILE A 92 -24.72 -14.03 15.67
N SER A 93 -25.95 -13.72 16.07
CA SER A 93 -27.05 -14.68 16.06
C SER A 93 -27.57 -14.91 14.64
N ASN A 94 -28.17 -16.08 14.39
CA ASN A 94 -28.86 -16.33 13.13
C ASN A 94 -30.01 -15.30 12.93
N GLY A 95 -30.10 -14.73 11.74
CA GLY A 95 -31.04 -13.67 11.38
C GLY A 95 -30.64 -12.28 11.85
N SER A 96 -29.35 -12.00 12.07
CA SER A 96 -28.85 -10.66 12.44
C SER A 96 -27.73 -10.15 11.53
N VAL A 97 -27.62 -8.82 11.44
CA VAL A 97 -26.54 -8.09 10.75
C VAL A 97 -25.73 -7.33 11.79
N CYS A 98 -24.40 -7.40 11.71
CA CYS A 98 -23.50 -6.66 12.59
C CYS A 98 -22.38 -6.02 11.78
N CYS A 99 -22.16 -4.73 11.96
CA CYS A 99 -21.11 -3.99 11.26
C CYS A 99 -20.06 -3.47 12.24
N ASP A 100 -18.80 -3.83 12.00
CA ASP A 100 -17.65 -3.22 12.65
C ASP A 100 -17.12 -2.08 11.79
N ARG A 101 -17.25 -0.86 12.32
CA ARG A 101 -16.77 0.38 11.72
C ARG A 101 -15.66 1.03 12.56
N SER A 102 -15.09 0.30 13.52
CA SER A 102 -14.04 0.82 14.41
C SER A 102 -12.72 1.05 13.67
N HIS A 103 -12.43 0.23 12.65
CA HIS A 103 -11.19 0.31 11.91
C HIS A 103 -11.15 1.57 11.03
N PHE A 104 -10.01 2.27 11.05
CA PHE A 104 -9.85 3.52 10.29
C PHE A 104 -9.75 3.28 8.77
N ARG A 105 -9.36 2.07 8.36
CA ARG A 105 -9.15 1.73 6.95
C ARG A 105 -10.34 1.12 6.23
N SER A 106 -11.23 0.45 6.94
CA SER A 106 -12.25 -0.39 6.32
C SER A 106 -13.45 -0.53 7.25
N ASP A 107 -14.64 -0.61 6.66
CA ASP A 107 -15.83 -1.12 7.34
C ASP A 107 -16.01 -2.59 6.96
N ILE A 108 -16.51 -3.39 7.90
CA ILE A 108 -16.84 -4.80 7.65
C ILE A 108 -18.15 -5.17 8.31
N CYS A 109 -19.04 -5.82 7.57
CA CYS A 109 -20.32 -6.29 8.07
C CYS A 109 -20.45 -7.80 7.93
N PHE A 110 -21.09 -8.43 8.91
CA PHE A 110 -21.35 -9.86 8.99
C PHE A 110 -22.85 -10.10 8.97
N MET A 111 -23.29 -11.03 8.14
CA MET A 111 -24.67 -11.50 8.03
C MET A 111 -24.69 -13.01 8.22
N LYS A 112 -25.66 -13.52 8.95
CA LYS A 112 -25.85 -14.97 9.17
C LYS A 112 -27.33 -15.31 9.09
N GLY A 113 -27.68 -16.28 8.24
CA GLY A 113 -29.04 -16.76 8.02
C GLY A 113 -29.38 -16.92 6.55
N ASP A 114 -30.65 -16.73 6.19
CA ASP A 114 -31.11 -16.81 4.79
C ASP A 114 -30.73 -15.52 4.06
N ILE A 115 -29.56 -15.51 3.46
CA ILE A 115 -28.98 -14.34 2.79
C ILE A 115 -29.19 -14.48 1.29
N ARG A 116 -29.72 -13.45 0.63
CA ARG A 116 -29.99 -13.44 -0.81
C ARG A 116 -29.43 -12.18 -1.46
N THR A 117 -28.62 -12.34 -2.51
CA THR A 117 -28.12 -11.20 -3.29
C THR A 117 -29.19 -10.69 -4.24
N HIS A 118 -29.25 -9.38 -4.43
CA HIS A 118 -30.12 -8.74 -5.39
C HIS A 118 -29.36 -7.63 -6.13
N SER A 119 -28.78 -8.01 -7.27
CA SER A 119 -27.97 -7.14 -8.12
C SER A 119 -28.70 -5.86 -8.56
N PRO A 120 -29.94 -5.91 -9.08
CA PRO A 120 -30.59 -4.73 -9.67
C PRO A 120 -30.79 -3.54 -8.70
N THR A 121 -30.86 -3.79 -7.39
CA THR A 121 -31.01 -2.74 -6.37
C THR A 121 -29.74 -2.52 -5.55
N SER A 122 -28.60 -3.11 -5.95
CA SER A 122 -27.38 -3.15 -5.15
C SER A 122 -27.68 -3.48 -3.68
N SER A 123 -28.31 -4.64 -3.46
CA SER A 123 -28.79 -5.04 -2.13
C SER A 123 -28.45 -6.49 -1.81
N VAL A 124 -28.22 -6.76 -0.54
CA VAL A 124 -28.15 -8.10 0.04
C VAL A 124 -29.20 -8.17 1.13
N PHE A 125 -30.15 -9.09 0.96
CA PHE A 125 -31.24 -9.28 1.89
C PHE A 125 -30.90 -10.39 2.89
N LEU A 126 -31.27 -10.19 4.16
CA LEU A 126 -31.28 -11.23 5.17
C LEU A 126 -32.71 -11.46 5.62
N TYR A 127 -33.23 -12.68 5.42
CA TYR A 127 -34.55 -13.05 5.89
C TYR A 127 -34.46 -13.69 7.27
N SER A 128 -35.08 -13.03 8.25
CA SER A 128 -35.18 -13.53 9.61
C SER A 128 -36.52 -14.21 9.85
N SER A 129 -36.49 -15.39 10.48
CA SER A 129 -37.67 -16.13 10.92
C SER A 129 -38.12 -15.77 12.34
N LYS A 130 -37.45 -14.82 13.01
CA LYS A 130 -37.78 -14.46 14.39
C LYS A 130 -39.14 -13.76 14.46
N ASN A 131 -40.12 -14.47 15.03
CA ASN A 131 -41.23 -13.87 15.77
C ASN A 131 -40.67 -13.30 17.08
N SER A 132 -40.09 -12.11 17.06
CA SER A 132 -39.77 -11.40 18.30
C SER A 132 -40.97 -10.51 18.65
N ASP A 133 -41.72 -10.92 19.67
CA ASP A 133 -42.68 -10.10 20.43
C ASP A 133 -41.98 -8.96 21.21
N ASP A 134 -41.01 -8.28 20.59
CA ASP A 134 -40.39 -7.10 21.16
C ASP A 134 -40.95 -5.86 20.47
N ASN A 135 -41.85 -5.21 21.20
CA ASN A 135 -42.36 -3.86 20.94
C ASN A 135 -41.19 -2.87 20.92
N VAL A 136 -40.52 -2.72 19.78
CA VAL A 136 -39.71 -1.54 19.48
C VAL A 136 -40.23 -0.94 18.17
N SER A 137 -41.11 0.04 18.36
CA SER A 137 -41.53 1.00 17.35
C SER A 137 -40.29 1.60 16.66
N SER A 138 -40.02 1.17 15.44
CA SER A 138 -39.26 1.97 14.48
C SER A 138 -39.93 1.87 13.12
N THR A 139 -40.58 2.97 12.76
CA THR A 139 -41.25 3.20 11.48
C THR A 139 -40.20 3.35 10.38
N VAL A 140 -40.02 2.29 9.58
CA VAL A 140 -39.53 2.33 8.20
C VAL A 140 -40.28 1.20 7.46
N ASP A 141 -40.87 1.50 6.30
CA ASP A 141 -41.71 0.62 5.45
C ASP A 141 -41.88 -0.85 5.90
N GLY A 142 -43.05 -1.14 6.48
CA GLY A 142 -43.75 -2.44 6.54
C GLY A 142 -43.06 -3.68 7.11
N ASP A 143 -41.87 -4.03 6.61
CA ASP A 143 -41.23 -5.35 6.74
C ASP A 143 -39.70 -5.29 7.00
N GLU A 144 -39.10 -4.10 6.99
CA GLU A 144 -37.64 -3.92 7.20
C GLU A 144 -37.28 -3.84 8.69
N LEU A 145 -36.36 -4.71 9.11
CA LEU A 145 -35.89 -4.81 10.50
C LEU A 145 -34.63 -3.98 10.75
N GLN A 146 -33.74 -3.94 9.77
CA GLN A 146 -32.45 -3.25 9.86
C GLN A 146 -31.96 -2.93 8.46
N HIS A 147 -31.42 -1.73 8.26
CA HIS A 147 -30.81 -1.30 7.00
C HIS A 147 -29.44 -0.70 7.27
N GLU A 148 -28.40 -1.36 6.74
CA GLU A 148 -27.02 -0.89 6.77
C GLU A 148 -26.54 -0.54 5.37
N LYS A 149 -25.67 0.46 5.28
CA LYS A 149 -25.02 0.87 4.03
C LYS A 149 -23.52 0.73 4.15
N ILE A 150 -22.89 0.13 3.14
CA ILE A 150 -21.46 -0.13 3.15
C ILE A 150 -20.86 0.04 1.75
N LYS A 151 -19.65 0.59 1.71
CA LYS A 151 -18.78 0.62 0.53
C LYS A 151 -17.60 -0.30 0.79
N PRO A 152 -17.59 -1.54 0.26
CA PRO A 152 -16.67 -2.58 0.74
C PRO A 152 -15.28 -2.46 0.09
N TYR A 153 -14.57 -1.39 0.43
CA TYR A 153 -13.22 -1.07 -0.05
C TYR A 153 -12.34 -0.55 1.10
N THR A 154 -11.05 -0.95 1.13
CA THR A 154 -10.17 -0.75 2.30
C THR A 154 -9.44 0.60 2.32
N ARG A 155 -10.13 1.68 1.89
CA ARG A 155 -9.63 3.06 1.85
C ARG A 155 -10.60 4.05 2.51
N LYS A 156 -11.29 3.61 3.57
CA LYS A 156 -12.36 4.36 4.25
C LYS A 156 -12.03 5.83 4.55
N TRP A 157 -10.77 6.14 4.90
CA TRP A 157 -10.32 7.49 5.23
C TRP A 157 -10.20 8.43 4.01
N GLU A 158 -10.11 7.88 2.79
CA GLU A 158 -9.96 8.66 1.56
C GLU A 158 -11.32 8.91 0.91
N THR A 159 -12.00 9.97 1.35
CA THR A 159 -13.36 10.32 0.91
C THR A 159 -13.51 10.46 -0.60
N SER A 160 -12.51 10.99 -1.31
CA SER A 160 -12.52 11.17 -2.77
C SER A 160 -12.59 9.84 -3.51
N ILE A 161 -11.85 8.82 -3.06
CA ILE A 161 -11.85 7.50 -3.67
C ILE A 161 -13.07 6.72 -3.24
N MET A 162 -13.46 6.80 -1.96
CA MET A 162 -14.69 6.17 -1.48
C MET A 162 -15.94 6.72 -2.17
N ALA A 163 -15.92 7.96 -2.68
CA ALA A 163 -17.01 8.50 -3.50
C ALA A 163 -17.20 7.75 -4.83
N THR A 164 -16.14 7.14 -5.37
CA THR A 164 -16.17 6.33 -6.61
C THR A 164 -16.61 4.89 -6.40
N ILE A 165 -16.58 4.39 -5.17
CA ILE A 165 -16.95 3.01 -4.84
C ILE A 165 -18.47 2.89 -4.73
N ASP A 166 -19.00 1.83 -5.34
CA ASP A 166 -20.42 1.47 -5.28
C ASP A 166 -20.86 1.19 -3.83
N GLU A 167 -22.03 1.73 -3.47
CA GLU A 167 -22.67 1.49 -2.17
C GLU A 167 -23.56 0.25 -2.26
N LEU A 168 -23.40 -0.64 -1.27
CA LEU A 168 -24.20 -1.84 -1.10
C LEU A 168 -25.14 -1.68 0.09
N ASN A 169 -26.40 -2.04 -0.10
CA ASN A 169 -27.42 -2.04 0.95
C ASN A 169 -27.51 -3.43 1.59
N LEU A 170 -27.35 -3.51 2.90
CA LEU A 170 -27.58 -4.75 3.66
C LEU A 170 -28.90 -4.59 4.41
N ILE A 171 -29.92 -5.33 4.01
CA ILE A 171 -31.28 -5.12 4.48
C ILE A 171 -31.79 -6.41 5.14
N SER A 172 -32.10 -6.33 6.42
CA SER A 172 -32.77 -7.41 7.16
C SER A 172 -34.28 -7.25 7.02
N LYS A 173 -34.98 -8.31 6.63
CA LYS A 173 -36.43 -8.34 6.48
C LYS A 173 -37.05 -9.49 7.26
N ARG A 174 -38.31 -9.32 7.68
CA ARG A 174 -39.12 -10.45 8.16
C ARG A 174 -39.45 -11.36 6.99
N ARG A 175 -39.38 -12.67 7.21
CA ARG A 175 -39.82 -13.65 6.23
C ARG A 175 -41.36 -13.64 6.16
N ASN A 176 -41.92 -12.94 5.18
CA ASN A 176 -43.34 -13.03 4.86
C ASN A 176 -43.59 -14.22 3.92
N SER A 177 -44.67 -14.97 4.16
CA SER A 177 -45.04 -16.16 3.38
C SER A 177 -45.34 -15.89 1.90
N ASP A 178 -45.51 -14.62 1.50
CA ASP A 178 -45.92 -14.21 0.14
C ASP A 178 -44.80 -13.68 -0.75
N VAL A 179 -43.58 -13.44 -0.25
CA VAL A 179 -42.46 -12.94 -1.06
C VAL A 179 -41.41 -14.03 -1.23
N ASP A 180 -41.67 -14.94 -2.16
CA ASP A 180 -40.70 -15.95 -2.59
C ASP A 180 -39.74 -15.36 -3.63
N HIS A 181 -38.70 -14.65 -3.18
CA HIS A 181 -37.54 -14.40 -4.04
C HIS A 181 -36.69 -15.66 -4.11
N SER A 182 -37.18 -16.68 -4.83
CA SER A 182 -36.55 -17.99 -4.92
C SER A 182 -35.05 -17.89 -5.25
N CYS A 183 -34.25 -18.74 -4.62
CA CYS A 183 -32.82 -18.84 -4.91
C CYS A 183 -32.61 -19.44 -6.31
N ASP A 184 -31.92 -18.71 -7.18
CA ASP A 184 -31.50 -19.25 -8.48
C ASP A 184 -30.27 -20.16 -8.30
N VAL A 185 -29.39 -19.80 -7.36
CA VAL A 185 -28.17 -20.53 -7.03
C VAL A 185 -28.02 -20.57 -5.51
N ILE A 186 -27.80 -21.74 -4.94
CA ILE A 186 -27.60 -21.94 -3.51
C ILE A 186 -26.14 -22.32 -3.27
N HIS A 187 -25.52 -21.64 -2.30
CA HIS A 187 -24.15 -21.91 -1.87
C HIS A 187 -24.15 -22.34 -0.40
N ASP A 188 -23.54 -23.48 -0.10
CA ASP A 188 -23.41 -24.02 1.26
C ASP A 188 -22.18 -23.46 2.01
N VAL A 189 -21.49 -22.50 1.40
CA VAL A 189 -20.26 -21.85 1.90
C VAL A 189 -20.49 -20.35 2.06
N PRO A 190 -19.71 -19.66 2.92
CA PRO A 190 -19.84 -18.22 3.11
C PRO A 190 -19.52 -17.41 1.85
N ALA A 191 -20.14 -16.24 1.72
CA ALA A 191 -19.74 -15.22 0.76
C ALA A 191 -18.77 -14.20 1.38
N VAL A 192 -17.77 -13.77 0.61
CA VAL A 192 -17.00 -12.54 0.89
C VAL A 192 -17.27 -11.55 -0.24
N ILE A 193 -17.93 -10.44 0.10
CA ILE A 193 -18.39 -9.41 -0.81
C ILE A 193 -17.45 -8.20 -0.72
N PHE A 194 -16.83 -7.80 -1.84
CA PHE A 194 -15.89 -6.68 -1.89
C PHE A 194 -15.91 -5.94 -3.24
N SER A 195 -15.32 -4.75 -3.29
CA SER A 195 -15.15 -4.00 -4.54
C SER A 195 -13.71 -4.09 -5.07
N THR A 196 -13.56 -4.22 -6.39
CA THR A 196 -12.31 -4.03 -7.14
C THR A 196 -12.28 -2.68 -7.88
N GLY A 197 -12.98 -1.66 -7.38
CA GLY A 197 -12.93 -0.28 -7.88
C GLY A 197 -11.73 0.53 -7.40
N GLY A 198 -11.92 1.84 -7.25
CA GLY A 198 -10.98 2.76 -6.60
C GLY A 198 -9.62 2.86 -7.30
N TYR A 199 -8.55 2.42 -6.64
CA TYR A 199 -7.19 2.46 -7.18
C TYR A 199 -6.75 1.18 -7.91
N THR A 200 -7.68 0.25 -8.13
CA THR A 200 -7.42 -0.97 -8.88
C THR A 200 -6.85 -0.66 -10.27
N GLY A 201 -5.84 -1.44 -10.69
CA GLY A 201 -5.00 -1.16 -11.86
C GLY A 201 -3.58 -0.70 -11.50
N ASN A 202 -3.36 -0.30 -10.24
CA ASN A 202 -2.01 -0.10 -9.69
C ASN A 202 -1.63 -1.28 -8.80
N VAL A 203 -0.52 -1.94 -9.11
CA VAL A 203 -0.02 -3.13 -8.39
C VAL A 203 0.11 -2.94 -6.88
N TYR A 204 0.46 -1.73 -6.42
CA TYR A 204 0.48 -1.44 -5.00
C TYR A 204 -0.90 -1.61 -4.38
N HIS A 205 -1.90 -0.93 -4.93
CA HIS A 205 -3.27 -0.95 -4.43
C HIS A 205 -3.94 -2.31 -4.64
N GLU A 206 -3.69 -2.98 -5.76
CA GLU A 206 -4.23 -4.32 -5.99
C GLU A 206 -3.77 -5.32 -4.92
N PHE A 207 -2.53 -5.21 -4.43
CA PHE A 207 -2.06 -6.06 -3.31
C PHE A 207 -2.48 -5.52 -1.95
N ASN A 208 -2.31 -4.22 -1.71
CA ASN A 208 -2.52 -3.60 -0.40
C ASN A 208 -3.99 -3.50 -0.02
N ASP A 209 -4.82 -3.10 -0.98
CA ASP A 209 -6.23 -2.79 -0.77
C ASP A 209 -7.13 -3.98 -1.18
N GLY A 210 -6.59 -4.91 -1.98
CA GLY A 210 -7.32 -6.07 -2.53
C GLY A 210 -6.81 -7.42 -2.04
N ILE A 211 -5.75 -7.95 -2.65
CA ILE A 211 -5.32 -9.35 -2.50
C ILE A 211 -4.90 -9.71 -1.06
N ILE A 212 -4.15 -8.85 -0.35
CA ILE A 212 -3.75 -9.11 1.05
C ILE A 212 -4.98 -9.04 1.98
N PRO A 213 -5.83 -7.99 1.92
CA PRO A 213 -7.07 -7.97 2.68
C PRO A 213 -8.01 -9.16 2.38
N LEU A 214 -8.07 -9.58 1.11
CA LEU A 214 -8.83 -10.76 0.70
C LEU A 214 -8.27 -12.03 1.36
N TYR A 215 -6.94 -12.21 1.37
CA TYR A 215 -6.29 -13.29 2.11
C TYR A 215 -6.62 -13.23 3.61
N ILE A 216 -6.47 -12.08 4.26
CA ILE A 216 -6.76 -11.91 5.69
C ILE A 216 -8.20 -12.31 6.02
N THR A 217 -9.18 -11.85 5.22
CA THR A 217 -10.60 -12.14 5.47
C THR A 217 -10.98 -13.60 5.17
N SER A 218 -10.42 -14.19 4.10
CA SER A 218 -10.86 -15.49 3.58
C SER A 218 -10.09 -16.69 4.12
N GLN A 219 -8.87 -16.49 4.62
CA GLN A 219 -7.97 -17.57 5.03
C GLN A 219 -8.58 -18.54 6.05
N GLN A 220 -9.44 -18.04 6.95
CA GLN A 220 -10.13 -18.85 7.96
C GLN A 220 -11.07 -19.92 7.39
N PHE A 221 -11.48 -19.79 6.13
CA PHE A 221 -12.41 -20.71 5.46
C PHE A 221 -11.70 -21.81 4.66
N ASN A 222 -10.35 -21.81 4.61
CA ASN A 222 -9.58 -22.83 3.91
C ASN A 222 -10.09 -23.09 2.48
N THR A 223 -10.30 -22.03 1.70
CA THR A 223 -10.87 -22.02 0.33
C THR A 223 -12.36 -22.30 0.18
N GLU A 224 -13.07 -22.70 1.25
CA GLU A 224 -14.53 -22.90 1.25
C GLU A 224 -15.27 -21.56 1.44
N VAL A 225 -15.16 -20.69 0.43
CA VAL A 225 -15.74 -19.35 0.44
C VAL A 225 -15.97 -18.90 -1.00
N VAL A 226 -17.06 -18.20 -1.28
CA VAL A 226 -17.36 -17.62 -2.60
C VAL A 226 -17.04 -16.13 -2.58
N PHE A 227 -16.34 -15.67 -3.61
CA PHE A 227 -16.05 -14.24 -3.78
C PHE A 227 -17.12 -13.59 -4.65
N VAL A 228 -17.69 -12.49 -4.16
CA VAL A 228 -18.71 -11.71 -4.85
C VAL A 228 -18.16 -10.29 -5.02
N ILE A 229 -18.00 -9.85 -6.26
CA ILE A 229 -17.27 -8.62 -6.59
C ILE A 229 -18.25 -7.60 -7.17
N LEU A 230 -18.35 -6.40 -6.56
CA LEU A 230 -19.22 -5.33 -7.06
C LEU A 230 -18.71 -4.76 -8.39
N GLU A 231 -17.56 -4.09 -8.37
CA GLU A 231 -16.95 -3.50 -9.56
C GLU A 231 -16.09 -4.54 -10.29
N TYR A 232 -16.72 -5.57 -10.84
CA TYR A 232 -16.03 -6.70 -11.47
C TYR A 232 -15.25 -6.28 -12.72
N HIS A 233 -14.04 -6.83 -12.84
CA HIS A 233 -13.15 -6.58 -13.97
C HIS A 233 -12.53 -7.89 -14.48
N ASP A 234 -12.89 -8.30 -15.69
CA ASP A 234 -12.34 -9.53 -16.32
C ASP A 234 -10.82 -9.55 -16.32
N TRP A 235 -10.20 -8.40 -16.64
CA TRP A 235 -8.75 -8.27 -16.69
C TRP A 235 -8.10 -8.46 -15.32
N TRP A 236 -8.77 -8.09 -14.24
CA TRP A 236 -8.27 -8.27 -12.87
C TRP A 236 -8.33 -9.74 -12.48
N VAL A 237 -9.47 -10.39 -12.74
CA VAL A 237 -9.63 -11.83 -12.48
C VAL A 237 -8.64 -12.65 -13.30
N MET A 238 -8.44 -12.32 -14.58
CA MET A 238 -7.43 -12.96 -15.43
C MET A 238 -6.00 -12.75 -14.91
N LYS A 239 -5.67 -11.54 -14.46
CA LYS A 239 -4.34 -11.21 -13.93
C LYS A 239 -4.00 -11.99 -12.66
N TYR A 240 -5.00 -12.23 -11.80
CA TYR A 240 -4.86 -12.94 -10.53
C TYR A 240 -5.38 -14.38 -10.57
N ALA A 241 -5.59 -14.95 -11.76
CA ALA A 241 -6.12 -16.30 -11.96
C ALA A 241 -5.24 -17.41 -11.34
N ASP A 242 -3.94 -17.16 -11.15
CA ASP A 242 -3.05 -18.08 -10.44
C ASP A 242 -3.23 -18.00 -8.91
N ILE A 243 -3.68 -16.86 -8.35
CA ILE A 243 -3.79 -16.61 -6.91
C ILE A 243 -5.19 -16.93 -6.38
N LEU A 244 -6.24 -16.48 -7.06
CA LEU A 244 -7.63 -16.61 -6.59
C LEU A 244 -8.03 -18.06 -6.24
N PRO A 245 -7.65 -19.10 -7.02
CA PRO A 245 -7.96 -20.49 -6.69
C PRO A 245 -7.32 -21.01 -5.39
N HIS A 246 -6.30 -20.32 -4.87
CA HIS A 246 -5.69 -20.64 -3.58
C HIS A 246 -6.38 -19.94 -2.41
N LEU A 247 -7.30 -19.01 -2.68
CA LEU A 247 -8.09 -18.28 -1.69
C LEU A 247 -9.55 -18.77 -1.66
N SER A 248 -10.07 -19.24 -2.80
CA SER A 248 -11.41 -19.77 -2.96
C SER A 248 -11.41 -20.92 -3.96
N SER A 249 -12.10 -22.02 -3.64
CA SER A 249 -12.32 -23.15 -4.55
C SER A 249 -13.45 -22.89 -5.56
N TYR A 250 -14.11 -21.73 -5.47
CA TYR A 250 -15.27 -21.36 -6.27
C TYR A 250 -14.93 -20.21 -7.23
N PRO A 251 -15.56 -20.14 -8.41
CA PRO A 251 -15.36 -19.01 -9.32
C PRO A 251 -15.90 -17.71 -8.69
N PRO A 252 -15.20 -16.57 -8.85
CA PRO A 252 -15.74 -15.27 -8.42
C PRO A 252 -17.01 -14.91 -9.18
N ILE A 253 -17.98 -14.33 -8.47
CA ILE A 253 -19.26 -13.85 -8.99
C ILE A 253 -19.15 -12.35 -9.30
N ASP A 254 -19.57 -11.97 -10.50
CA ASP A 254 -19.82 -10.58 -10.87
C ASP A 254 -21.17 -10.14 -10.29
N PHE A 255 -21.17 -9.36 -9.23
CA PHE A 255 -22.39 -8.95 -8.57
C PHE A 255 -23.27 -8.07 -9.47
N ASN A 256 -22.67 -7.18 -10.26
CA ASN A 256 -23.42 -6.25 -11.12
C ASN A 256 -23.79 -6.88 -12.48
N GLY A 257 -23.03 -7.87 -12.95
CA GLY A 257 -23.27 -8.58 -14.21
C GLY A 257 -24.12 -9.84 -14.09
N ASP A 258 -24.23 -10.46 -12.91
CA ASP A 258 -25.04 -11.65 -12.68
C ASP A 258 -26.39 -11.30 -12.04
N ASN A 259 -27.46 -11.40 -12.83
CA ASN A 259 -28.83 -11.12 -12.37
C ASN A 259 -29.46 -12.24 -11.54
N ARG A 260 -28.75 -13.37 -11.34
CA ARG A 260 -29.26 -14.48 -10.54
C ARG A 260 -29.22 -14.14 -9.05
N THR A 261 -30.23 -14.64 -8.33
CA THR A 261 -30.29 -14.55 -6.88
C THR A 261 -29.42 -15.65 -6.28
N HIS A 262 -28.26 -15.26 -5.75
CA HIS A 262 -27.37 -16.15 -5.02
C HIS A 262 -27.73 -16.17 -3.54
N CYS A 263 -27.90 -17.38 -3.00
CA CYS A 263 -28.26 -17.60 -1.61
C CYS A 263 -27.09 -18.18 -0.82
N PHE A 264 -26.88 -17.64 0.38
CA PHE A 264 -25.80 -18.01 1.28
C PHE A 264 -26.35 -18.17 2.71
N THR A 265 -25.65 -18.94 3.54
CA THR A 265 -25.95 -19.03 4.98
C THR A 265 -25.16 -18.00 5.81
N GLU A 266 -24.03 -17.54 5.30
CA GLU A 266 -23.15 -16.57 5.92
C GLU A 266 -22.57 -15.63 4.86
N ALA A 267 -22.47 -14.34 5.16
CA ALA A 267 -21.84 -13.37 4.27
C ALA A 267 -21.02 -12.35 5.07
N ILE A 268 -19.84 -12.05 4.55
CA ILE A 268 -18.96 -10.99 5.03
C ILE A 268 -18.89 -9.93 3.94
N THR A 269 -19.28 -8.70 4.26
CA THR A 269 -19.22 -7.57 3.33
C THR A 269 -18.12 -6.61 3.77
N GLY A 270 -17.12 -6.39 2.91
CA GLY A 270 -15.90 -5.66 3.25
C GLY A 270 -14.71 -6.57 3.56
N LEU A 271 -13.51 -6.01 3.51
CA LEU A 271 -12.25 -6.72 3.74
C LEU A 271 -11.54 -6.20 4.99
N ARG A 272 -10.86 -7.09 5.70
CA ARG A 272 -10.01 -6.76 6.85
C ARG A 272 -8.62 -6.40 6.35
N ILE A 273 -8.09 -5.28 6.81
CA ILE A 273 -6.74 -4.83 6.48
C ILE A 273 -5.99 -4.51 7.77
N HIS A 274 -4.81 -5.11 7.96
CA HIS A 274 -4.01 -4.89 9.18
C HIS A 274 -3.15 -3.65 9.03
N ASP A 275 -2.29 -3.61 8.00
CA ASP A 275 -1.46 -2.46 7.70
C ASP A 275 -0.96 -2.46 6.24
N GLU A 276 -0.13 -1.49 5.87
CA GLU A 276 0.47 -1.44 4.53
C GLU A 276 1.27 -2.72 4.23
N LEU A 277 0.87 -3.44 3.18
CA LEU A 277 1.48 -4.68 2.67
C LEU A 277 1.88 -5.69 3.77
N THR A 278 1.06 -5.80 4.82
CA THR A 278 1.37 -6.57 6.03
C THR A 278 0.23 -7.50 6.41
N VAL A 279 0.59 -8.66 6.94
CA VAL A 279 -0.30 -9.54 7.69
C VAL A 279 0.27 -9.67 9.10
N ASP A 280 -0.43 -9.07 10.06
CA ASP A 280 -0.12 -9.19 11.49
C ASP A 280 -0.59 -10.54 12.06
N PRO A 281 0.32 -11.41 12.55
CA PRO A 281 -0.03 -12.68 13.17
C PRO A 281 -0.96 -12.56 14.37
N ILE A 282 -0.85 -11.48 15.17
CA ILE A 282 -1.63 -11.31 16.40
C ILE A 282 -3.12 -11.17 16.08
N LEU A 283 -3.44 -10.63 14.91
CA LEU A 283 -4.80 -10.40 14.45
C LEU A 283 -5.34 -11.57 13.60
N MET A 284 -4.51 -12.56 13.27
CA MET A 284 -4.90 -13.74 12.50
C MET A 284 -5.32 -14.89 13.40
N LYS A 285 -6.39 -15.61 13.01
CA LYS A 285 -6.93 -16.74 13.78
C LYS A 285 -5.91 -17.87 13.99
N ASN A 286 -5.06 -18.15 12.99
CA ASN A 286 -4.04 -19.21 13.11
C ASN A 286 -2.61 -18.64 13.21
N ASN A 287 -2.47 -17.38 13.62
CA ASN A 287 -1.18 -16.67 13.69
C ASN A 287 -0.41 -16.63 12.37
N GLU A 288 -1.11 -16.61 11.22
CA GLU A 288 -0.47 -16.46 9.93
C GLU A 288 0.21 -15.09 9.78
N SER A 289 1.34 -15.07 9.11
CA SER A 289 2.16 -13.89 8.87
C SER A 289 2.21 -13.52 7.39
N ILE A 290 2.86 -12.41 7.06
CA ILE A 290 3.15 -12.03 5.67
C ILE A 290 4.03 -13.08 4.96
N VAL A 291 4.80 -13.88 5.71
CA VAL A 291 5.58 -14.99 5.17
C VAL A 291 4.66 -16.14 4.73
N ASP A 292 3.53 -16.35 5.40
CA ASP A 292 2.55 -17.37 5.02
C ASP A 292 1.77 -16.96 3.76
N PHE A 293 1.43 -15.67 3.66
CA PHE A 293 0.93 -15.09 2.42
C PHE A 293 1.96 -15.26 1.28
N ARG A 294 3.24 -15.01 1.55
CA ARG A 294 4.31 -15.28 0.58
C ARG A 294 4.37 -16.75 0.16
N ASN A 295 4.17 -17.68 1.09
CA ASN A 295 4.14 -19.12 0.77
C ASN A 295 2.92 -19.48 -0.08
N LEU A 296 1.78 -18.81 0.11
CA LEU A 296 0.62 -18.93 -0.78
C LEU A 296 0.98 -18.51 -2.21
N LEU A 297 1.68 -17.39 -2.39
CA LEU A 297 2.16 -16.96 -3.71
C LEU A 297 3.09 -18.01 -4.35
N ASP A 298 3.92 -18.69 -3.56
CA ASP A 298 4.76 -19.77 -4.08
C ASP A 298 3.95 -20.94 -4.61
N ARG A 299 2.93 -21.37 -3.86
CA ARG A 299 2.02 -22.43 -4.32
C ARG A 299 1.24 -22.01 -5.56
N ALA A 300 0.74 -20.78 -5.59
CA ALA A 300 -0.01 -20.19 -6.69
C ALA A 300 0.75 -20.19 -8.01
N TYR A 301 1.97 -19.68 -8.04
CA TYR A 301 2.70 -19.54 -9.30
C TYR A 301 3.48 -20.78 -9.73
N ARG A 302 3.75 -21.73 -8.81
CA ARG A 302 4.57 -22.93 -9.10
C ARG A 302 4.06 -23.78 -10.29
N PRO A 303 2.74 -24.08 -10.44
CA PRO A 303 2.24 -24.81 -11.59
C PRO A 303 2.52 -24.08 -12.89
N ARG A 304 2.24 -22.76 -12.93
CA ARG A 304 2.43 -21.94 -14.12
C ARG A 304 3.90 -21.83 -14.52
N ILE A 305 4.79 -21.63 -13.55
CA ILE A 305 6.25 -21.57 -13.75
C ILE A 305 6.78 -22.88 -14.31
N THR A 306 6.34 -24.02 -13.78
CA THR A 306 6.72 -25.34 -14.29
C THR A 306 6.32 -25.50 -15.76
N GLY A 307 5.11 -25.04 -16.10
CA GLY A 307 4.64 -24.99 -17.49
C GLY A 307 5.48 -24.08 -18.40
N LEU A 308 5.92 -22.91 -17.90
CA LEU A 308 6.80 -22.00 -18.64
C LEU A 308 8.18 -22.62 -18.91
N ILE A 309 8.77 -23.28 -17.90
CA ILE A 309 10.06 -23.97 -18.02
C ILE A 309 9.96 -25.10 -19.07
N ARG A 310 8.92 -25.93 -19.00
CA ARG A 310 8.70 -27.01 -19.98
C ARG A 310 8.59 -26.47 -21.41
N LYS A 311 7.78 -25.42 -21.63
CA LYS A 311 7.63 -24.78 -22.94
C LYS A 311 8.95 -24.21 -23.47
N ALA A 312 9.80 -23.67 -22.61
CA ALA A 312 11.11 -23.17 -23.00
C ALA A 312 12.06 -24.30 -23.39
N GLN A 313 12.04 -25.43 -22.66
CA GLN A 313 12.83 -26.62 -22.98
C GLN A 313 12.41 -27.22 -24.32
N GLU A 314 11.10 -27.37 -24.58
CA GLU A 314 10.55 -27.90 -25.84
C GLU A 314 10.97 -27.06 -27.07
N LYS A 315 11.00 -25.72 -26.93
CA LYS A 315 11.50 -24.81 -27.98
C LYS A 315 13.00 -24.93 -28.21
N THR A 316 13.76 -25.31 -27.18
CA THR A 316 15.22 -25.42 -27.27
C THR A 316 15.65 -26.79 -27.81
N SER A 317 14.86 -27.85 -27.58
CA SER A 317 15.09 -29.18 -28.15
C SER A 317 14.92 -29.29 -29.68
N GLY A 318 14.41 -28.24 -30.34
CA GLY A 318 14.44 -28.12 -31.81
C GLY A 318 15.82 -27.73 -32.38
N CYS A 319 16.75 -27.29 -31.53
CA CYS A 319 18.13 -26.96 -31.90
C CYS A 319 19.13 -27.71 -31.00
N ALA A 320 19.50 -28.91 -31.45
CA ALA A 320 20.67 -29.72 -31.08
C ALA A 320 20.88 -30.12 -29.60
N LEU A 321 21.23 -31.41 -29.44
CA LEU A 321 21.84 -32.01 -28.26
C LEU A 321 23.00 -31.15 -27.72
N ALA A 322 22.75 -30.32 -26.72
CA ALA A 322 23.78 -29.92 -25.78
C ALA A 322 23.63 -30.82 -24.55
N THR A 323 24.48 -31.85 -24.48
CA THR A 323 24.75 -32.63 -23.26
C THR A 323 24.79 -31.70 -22.04
N PRO A 324 24.12 -32.03 -20.92
CA PRO A 324 24.21 -31.23 -19.71
C PRO A 324 25.66 -31.32 -19.22
N LYS A 325 26.46 -30.30 -19.50
CA LYS A 325 27.74 -30.14 -18.81
C LYS A 325 27.39 -30.05 -17.33
N ARG A 326 27.72 -31.11 -16.58
CA ARG A 326 27.81 -31.07 -15.12
C ARG A 326 28.81 -29.97 -14.78
N MET A 327 28.32 -28.75 -14.58
CA MET A 327 29.13 -27.65 -14.08
C MET A 327 29.31 -27.87 -12.58
N HIS A 328 30.25 -28.75 -12.24
CA HIS A 328 30.74 -28.87 -10.87
C HIS A 328 31.51 -27.59 -10.50
N ASN A 329 31.13 -27.03 -9.34
CA ASN A 329 31.92 -26.14 -8.46
C ASN A 329 32.37 -24.76 -8.99
N GLN A 330 31.54 -24.02 -9.70
CA GLN A 330 31.65 -22.54 -9.69
C GLN A 330 30.64 -22.00 -8.66
N PRO A 331 31.06 -21.20 -7.66
CA PRO A 331 30.11 -20.56 -6.77
C PRO A 331 29.15 -19.71 -7.61
N LYS A 332 27.86 -20.00 -7.50
CA LYS A 332 26.82 -19.28 -8.25
C LYS A 332 26.87 -17.81 -7.83
N LYS A 333 27.08 -16.91 -8.80
CA LYS A 333 27.09 -15.47 -8.54
C LYS A 333 25.73 -15.05 -7.96
N PRO A 334 25.70 -14.18 -6.94
CA PRO A 334 24.45 -13.61 -6.44
C PRO A 334 23.66 -12.94 -7.57
N LYS A 335 22.38 -13.28 -7.71
CA LYS A 335 21.50 -12.70 -8.74
C LYS A 335 20.89 -11.39 -8.24
N LEU A 336 21.12 -10.30 -8.97
CA LEU A 336 20.58 -8.97 -8.68
C LEU A 336 19.59 -8.56 -9.77
N VAL A 337 18.34 -8.31 -9.39
CA VAL A 337 17.31 -7.80 -10.30
C VAL A 337 17.16 -6.30 -10.13
N ILE A 338 17.24 -5.54 -11.22
CA ILE A 338 16.94 -4.11 -11.25
C ILE A 338 15.57 -3.91 -11.88
N LEU A 339 14.61 -3.42 -11.10
CA LEU A 339 13.33 -2.96 -11.63
C LEU A 339 13.53 -1.63 -12.36
N SER A 340 13.37 -1.68 -13.68
CA SER A 340 13.55 -0.55 -14.58
C SER A 340 12.18 -0.01 -15.03
N ARG A 341 12.11 1.31 -15.14
CA ARG A 341 10.91 2.06 -15.55
C ARG A 341 11.29 3.11 -16.58
N LYS A 342 10.36 3.41 -17.50
CA LYS A 342 10.44 4.56 -18.41
C LYS A 342 9.63 5.73 -17.86
N GLY A 343 10.10 6.96 -18.06
CA GLY A 343 9.43 8.18 -17.61
C GLY A 343 9.77 8.55 -16.17
N SER A 344 8.75 8.82 -15.34
CA SER A 344 8.97 9.24 -13.96
C SER A 344 9.69 8.17 -13.13
N ARG A 345 10.55 8.63 -12.22
CA ARG A 345 11.40 7.82 -11.32
C ARG A 345 12.37 6.88 -12.05
N ALA A 346 12.66 7.11 -13.33
CA ALA A 346 13.67 6.36 -14.05
C ALA A 346 15.08 6.63 -13.49
N ILE A 347 15.92 5.59 -13.46
CA ILE A 347 17.35 5.73 -13.20
C ILE A 347 18.03 6.06 -14.54
N THR A 348 18.49 7.30 -14.70
CA THR A 348 19.00 7.81 -15.98
C THR A 348 20.36 7.21 -16.36
N ASN A 349 21.18 6.86 -15.37
CA ASN A 349 22.48 6.20 -15.55
C ASN A 349 22.45 4.69 -15.21
N GLN A 350 21.33 4.01 -15.50
CA GLN A 350 21.13 2.59 -15.17
C GLN A 350 22.18 1.67 -15.79
N ASN A 351 22.64 1.94 -17.01
CA ASN A 351 23.70 1.18 -17.67
C ASN A 351 25.01 1.17 -16.86
N ILE A 352 25.35 2.29 -16.21
CA ILE A 352 26.54 2.39 -15.36
C ILE A 352 26.30 1.69 -14.02
N LEU A 353 25.07 1.74 -13.49
CA LEU A 353 24.67 0.95 -12.31
C LEU A 353 24.83 -0.57 -12.57
N VAL A 354 24.39 -1.06 -13.73
CA VAL A 354 24.55 -2.46 -14.14
C VAL A 354 26.02 -2.86 -14.11
N LYS A 355 26.89 -2.11 -14.82
CA LYS A 355 28.33 -2.36 -14.85
C LYS A 355 28.95 -2.37 -13.45
N ALA A 356 28.60 -1.40 -12.61
CA ALA A 356 29.12 -1.32 -11.24
C ALA A 356 28.72 -2.52 -10.37
N ALA A 357 27.52 -3.08 -10.56
CA ALA A 357 27.09 -4.28 -9.86
C ALA A 357 27.75 -5.55 -10.41
N GLU A 358 27.93 -5.66 -11.73
CA GLU A 358 28.67 -6.76 -12.37
C GLU A 358 30.14 -6.80 -11.92
N GLU A 359 30.80 -5.63 -11.82
CA GLU A 359 32.16 -5.50 -11.30
C GLU A 359 32.31 -5.93 -9.84
N ILE A 360 31.26 -5.78 -9.04
CA ILE A 360 31.23 -6.28 -7.65
C ILE A 360 31.12 -7.82 -7.61
N GLY A 361 30.53 -8.42 -8.65
CA GLY A 361 30.36 -9.87 -8.76
C GLY A 361 28.91 -10.34 -8.86
N PHE A 362 27.93 -9.42 -8.97
CA PHE A 362 26.54 -9.81 -9.19
C PHE A 362 26.31 -10.31 -10.61
N GLU A 363 25.38 -11.26 -10.77
CA GLU A 363 24.72 -11.54 -12.04
C GLU A 363 23.49 -10.62 -12.14
N VAL A 364 23.55 -9.62 -13.03
CA VAL A 364 22.55 -8.55 -13.08
C VAL A 364 21.49 -8.83 -14.15
N HIS A 365 20.22 -8.78 -13.74
CA HIS A 365 19.06 -8.90 -14.64
C HIS A 365 18.22 -7.63 -14.55
N VAL A 366 17.88 -7.05 -15.70
CA VAL A 366 17.03 -5.85 -15.75
C VAL A 366 15.61 -6.27 -16.10
N LEU A 367 14.70 -6.09 -15.16
CA LEU A 367 13.30 -6.41 -15.34
C LEU A 367 12.50 -5.12 -15.60
N ARG A 368 11.66 -5.15 -16.64
CA ARG A 368 10.75 -4.04 -16.99
C ARG A 368 9.31 -4.54 -17.00
N PRO A 369 8.62 -4.52 -15.86
CA PRO A 369 7.22 -4.90 -15.80
C PRO A 369 6.37 -3.93 -16.64
N GLU A 370 5.62 -4.48 -17.60
CA GLU A 370 4.56 -3.81 -18.33
C GLU A 370 3.19 -4.27 -17.78
N PRO A 371 2.10 -3.50 -17.97
CA PRO A 371 0.77 -3.91 -17.48
C PRO A 371 0.31 -5.29 -17.97
N THR A 372 0.76 -5.71 -19.15
CA THR A 372 0.48 -7.01 -19.77
C THR A 372 1.50 -8.09 -19.41
N THR A 373 2.53 -7.76 -18.62
CA THR A 373 3.53 -8.74 -18.20
C THR A 373 2.90 -9.70 -17.19
N GLU A 374 2.90 -10.97 -17.57
CA GLU A 374 2.42 -12.06 -16.75
C GLU A 374 3.13 -12.12 -15.38
N LEU A 375 2.35 -12.10 -14.29
CA LEU A 375 2.87 -12.07 -12.92
C LEU A 375 3.75 -13.29 -12.60
N ALA A 376 3.40 -14.49 -13.12
CA ALA A 376 4.20 -15.70 -12.93
C ALA A 376 5.66 -15.55 -13.43
N LYS A 377 5.90 -14.75 -14.49
CA LYS A 377 7.25 -14.48 -15.01
C LYS A 377 8.02 -13.54 -14.09
N ILE A 378 7.36 -12.50 -13.58
CA ILE A 378 7.95 -11.56 -12.63
C ILE A 378 8.29 -12.29 -11.32
N TYR A 379 7.36 -13.14 -10.86
CA TYR A 379 7.56 -14.00 -9.70
C TYR A 379 8.75 -14.94 -9.90
N MET A 380 8.82 -15.66 -11.03
CA MET A 380 9.93 -16.56 -11.33
C MET A 380 11.28 -15.85 -11.24
N GLU A 381 11.36 -14.65 -11.81
CA GLU A 381 12.57 -13.84 -11.84
C GLU A 381 12.99 -13.40 -10.44
N LEU A 382 12.07 -12.85 -9.65
CA LEU A 382 12.35 -12.31 -8.31
C LEU A 382 12.51 -13.40 -7.24
N ASN A 383 11.76 -14.51 -7.33
CA ASN A 383 11.93 -15.65 -6.42
C ASN A 383 13.34 -16.27 -6.55
N SER A 384 13.90 -16.24 -7.76
CA SER A 384 15.27 -16.71 -8.02
C SER A 384 16.37 -15.70 -7.68
N SER A 385 16.01 -14.45 -7.35
CA SER A 385 16.96 -13.36 -7.07
C SER A 385 17.44 -13.37 -5.61
N ASP A 386 18.66 -12.89 -5.38
CA ASP A 386 19.23 -12.65 -4.04
C ASP A 386 19.15 -11.17 -3.65
N ALA A 387 19.09 -10.28 -4.63
CA ALA A 387 18.89 -8.86 -4.41
C ALA A 387 17.94 -8.23 -5.44
N MET A 388 17.23 -7.20 -5.01
CA MET A 388 16.36 -6.38 -5.85
C MET A 388 16.68 -4.89 -5.63
N ILE A 389 16.76 -4.12 -6.71
CA ILE A 389 16.86 -2.65 -6.68
C ILE A 389 15.65 -2.07 -7.39
N GLY A 390 15.03 -1.06 -6.78
CA GLY A 390 13.99 -0.24 -7.41
C GLY A 390 13.98 1.17 -6.85
N VAL A 391 13.41 2.10 -7.62
CA VAL A 391 13.08 3.45 -7.13
C VAL A 391 11.70 3.42 -6.48
N HIS A 392 11.49 4.14 -5.39
CA HIS A 392 10.20 4.23 -4.71
C HIS A 392 9.04 4.44 -5.70
N GLY A 393 8.05 3.54 -5.70
CA GLY A 393 6.91 3.58 -6.63
C GLY A 393 7.19 3.06 -8.05
N ALA A 394 8.35 2.45 -8.33
CA ALA A 394 8.66 1.76 -9.58
C ALA A 394 8.33 0.26 -9.48
N ALA A 395 7.03 -0.07 -9.33
CA ALA A 395 6.53 -1.44 -9.21
C ALA A 395 7.19 -2.24 -8.07
N MET A 396 7.54 -1.56 -6.98
CA MET A 396 8.31 -2.13 -5.89
C MET A 396 7.55 -3.18 -5.09
N THR A 397 6.22 -3.19 -5.14
CA THR A 397 5.35 -4.19 -4.49
C THR A 397 5.76 -5.64 -4.83
N HIS A 398 6.38 -5.86 -5.98
CA HIS A 398 6.94 -7.17 -6.34
C HIS A 398 8.07 -7.65 -5.41
N PHE A 399 8.54 -6.86 -4.44
CA PHE A 399 9.39 -7.36 -3.36
C PHE A 399 8.73 -8.53 -2.61
N LEU A 400 7.38 -8.58 -2.59
CA LEU A 400 6.58 -9.70 -2.09
C LEU A 400 6.84 -11.01 -2.85
N PHE A 401 7.58 -11.01 -3.96
CA PHE A 401 7.95 -12.24 -4.70
C PHE A 401 9.37 -12.70 -4.37
N MET A 402 10.15 -11.94 -3.62
CA MET A 402 11.48 -12.35 -3.19
C MET A 402 11.40 -13.43 -2.10
N ARG A 403 12.47 -14.22 -1.96
CA ARG A 403 12.56 -15.21 -0.88
C ARG A 403 12.85 -14.53 0.47
N PRO A 404 12.02 -14.77 1.50
CA PRO A 404 12.29 -14.31 2.86
C PRO A 404 13.67 -14.74 3.38
N ARG A 405 14.20 -14.00 4.36
CA ARG A 405 15.39 -14.31 5.20
C ARG A 405 16.75 -14.31 4.51
N CYS A 406 16.81 -14.50 3.19
CA CYS A 406 18.06 -14.62 2.44
C CYS A 406 18.22 -13.60 1.31
N SER A 407 17.28 -12.65 1.17
CA SER A 407 17.31 -11.68 0.08
C SER A 407 17.43 -10.23 0.57
N VAL A 408 18.05 -9.39 -0.27
CA VAL A 408 18.25 -7.97 0.00
C VAL A 408 17.33 -7.13 -0.88
N PHE A 409 16.67 -6.15 -0.26
CA PHE A 409 15.83 -5.20 -0.97
C PHE A 409 16.39 -3.79 -0.83
N ILE A 410 16.86 -3.23 -1.94
CA ILE A 410 17.46 -1.90 -2.00
C ILE A 410 16.45 -0.93 -2.63
N GLN A 411 16.00 0.03 -1.83
CA GLN A 411 15.09 1.08 -2.29
C GLN A 411 15.86 2.38 -2.51
N VAL A 412 15.85 2.88 -3.74
CA VAL A 412 16.24 4.26 -4.04
C VAL A 412 15.06 5.15 -3.66
N ILE A 413 15.29 6.09 -2.75
CA ILE A 413 14.29 6.99 -2.17
C ILE A 413 14.44 8.37 -2.81
N PRO A 414 13.52 8.78 -3.71
CA PRO A 414 13.48 10.13 -4.27
C PRO A 414 13.35 11.22 -3.20
N LEU A 415 13.67 12.46 -3.56
CA LEU A 415 13.44 13.61 -2.68
C LEU A 415 11.98 13.67 -2.23
N GLY A 416 11.73 14.07 -0.98
CA GLY A 416 10.38 14.26 -0.45
C GLY A 416 9.60 12.98 -0.16
N THR A 417 10.18 11.80 -0.34
CA THR A 417 9.45 10.52 -0.20
C THR A 417 9.94 9.65 0.95
N ASP A 418 10.72 10.19 1.89
CA ASP A 418 11.32 9.44 3.00
C ASP A 418 10.28 8.68 3.85
N TRP A 419 9.25 9.37 4.32
CA TRP A 419 8.19 8.77 5.13
C TRP A 419 7.44 7.70 4.34
N ALA A 420 7.05 8.01 3.09
CA ALA A 420 6.32 7.09 2.23
C ALA A 420 7.15 5.85 1.89
N ALA A 421 8.45 6.01 1.69
CA ALA A 421 9.36 4.90 1.42
C ALA A 421 9.45 3.94 2.61
N GLU A 422 9.59 4.48 3.82
CA GLU A 422 9.63 3.67 5.03
C GLU A 422 8.29 2.95 5.27
N THR A 423 7.17 3.67 5.22
CA THR A 423 5.83 3.12 5.50
C THR A 423 5.37 2.10 4.44
N TYR A 424 5.51 2.40 3.15
CA TYR A 424 4.95 1.55 2.09
C TYR A 424 5.82 0.35 1.71
N TYR A 425 7.12 0.40 1.97
CA TYR A 425 8.05 -0.64 1.50
C TYR A 425 9.14 -1.00 2.50
N GLY A 426 9.67 -0.04 3.26
CA GLY A 426 10.73 -0.29 4.22
C GLY A 426 10.30 -1.23 5.34
N GLU A 427 9.27 -0.85 6.09
CA GLU A 427 8.70 -1.68 7.17
C GLU A 427 8.13 -3.00 6.64
N PRO A 428 7.30 -3.02 5.58
CA PRO A 428 6.78 -4.27 5.01
C PRO A 428 7.88 -5.24 4.55
N ALA A 429 8.96 -4.75 3.93
CA ALA A 429 10.08 -5.60 3.53
C ALA A 429 10.79 -6.24 4.72
N ARG A 430 10.94 -5.51 5.83
CA ARG A 430 11.51 -6.06 7.07
C ARG A 430 10.58 -7.10 7.69
N LYS A 431 9.26 -6.86 7.73
CA LYS A 431 8.25 -7.82 8.20
C LYS A 431 8.25 -9.11 7.37
N LEU A 432 8.45 -9.02 6.05
CA LEU A 432 8.66 -10.18 5.16
C LEU A 432 9.98 -10.92 5.43
N GLY A 433 10.88 -10.34 6.21
CA GLY A 433 12.19 -10.92 6.53
C GLY A 433 13.26 -10.62 5.48
N LEU A 434 13.09 -9.58 4.66
CA LEU A 434 14.12 -9.11 3.73
C LEU A 434 15.11 -8.18 4.44
N LYS A 435 16.37 -8.19 3.97
CA LYS A 435 17.33 -7.16 4.38
C LYS A 435 17.04 -5.87 3.61
N TYR A 436 16.32 -4.94 4.23
CA TYR A 436 16.04 -3.64 3.64
C TYR A 436 17.25 -2.69 3.69
N ILE A 437 17.51 -1.99 2.58
CA ILE A 437 18.52 -0.94 2.43
C ILE A 437 17.90 0.26 1.71
N GLY A 438 17.53 1.30 2.46
CA GLY A 438 17.14 2.60 1.90
C GLY A 438 18.34 3.42 1.42
N TYR A 439 18.28 3.93 0.20
CA TYR A 439 19.22 4.89 -0.36
C TYR A 439 18.50 6.21 -0.65
N LYS A 440 18.58 7.13 0.32
CA LYS A 440 18.12 8.51 0.13
C LYS A 440 19.04 9.23 -0.84
N ILE A 441 18.46 9.68 -1.94
CA ILE A 441 19.19 10.48 -2.93
C ILE A 441 19.47 11.87 -2.37
N SER A 442 20.55 12.46 -2.83
CA SER A 442 20.86 13.88 -2.60
C SER A 442 20.14 14.75 -3.62
N ARG A 443 20.08 16.06 -3.34
CA ARG A 443 19.50 17.05 -4.27
C ARG A 443 20.11 16.98 -5.68
N ARG A 444 21.41 16.73 -5.78
CA ARG A 444 22.15 16.65 -7.06
C ARG A 444 21.87 15.39 -7.87
N GLU A 445 21.27 14.38 -7.25
CA GLU A 445 20.88 13.13 -7.93
C GLU A 445 19.44 13.18 -8.46
N SER A 446 18.69 14.25 -8.17
CA SER A 446 17.32 14.46 -8.61
C SER A 446 17.29 15.37 -9.83
N SER A 447 16.45 15.07 -10.83
CA SER A 447 16.22 16.00 -11.96
C SER A 447 15.54 17.31 -11.56
N LEU A 448 14.94 17.36 -10.37
CA LEU A 448 14.29 18.58 -9.87
C LEU A 448 15.30 19.74 -9.70
N VAL A 449 16.60 19.45 -9.60
CA VAL A 449 17.65 20.48 -9.54
C VAL A 449 17.77 21.30 -10.83
N ASP A 450 17.29 20.75 -11.95
CA ASP A 450 17.30 21.44 -13.26
C ASP A 450 15.99 22.22 -13.48
N GLU A 451 14.95 21.95 -12.69
CA GLU A 451 13.61 22.54 -12.82
C GLU A 451 13.35 23.67 -11.81
N TYR A 452 14.00 23.61 -10.64
CA TYR A 452 13.75 24.52 -9.53
C TYR A 452 15.02 25.26 -9.10
N ASP A 453 14.85 26.48 -8.59
CA ASP A 453 15.94 27.27 -8.03
C ASP A 453 16.57 26.56 -6.83
N LYS A 454 17.87 26.81 -6.59
CA LYS A 454 18.65 26.12 -5.55
C LYS A 454 18.07 26.25 -4.14
N ASP A 455 17.39 27.37 -3.89
CA ASP A 455 16.80 27.70 -2.59
C ASP A 455 15.31 27.38 -2.52
N ASP A 456 14.71 26.88 -3.61
CA ASP A 456 13.29 26.51 -3.67
C ASP A 456 12.96 25.43 -2.62
N PRO A 457 11.86 25.58 -1.85
CA PRO A 457 11.40 24.58 -0.88
C PRO A 457 11.28 23.16 -1.43
N VAL A 458 11.01 22.99 -2.73
CA VAL A 458 10.99 21.67 -3.39
C VAL A 458 12.31 20.92 -3.18
N LEU A 459 13.43 21.64 -3.15
CA LEU A 459 14.76 21.08 -2.96
C LEU A 459 15.24 21.21 -1.51
N THR A 460 14.95 22.33 -0.84
CA THR A 460 15.50 22.65 0.49
C THR A 460 14.66 22.14 1.65
N ASP A 461 13.35 22.10 1.51
CA ASP A 461 12.41 21.67 2.54
C ASP A 461 11.22 20.85 1.98
N PRO A 462 11.48 19.61 1.52
CA PRO A 462 10.42 18.73 1.06
C PRO A 462 9.35 18.42 2.12
N SER A 463 9.69 18.53 3.40
CA SER A 463 8.78 18.22 4.50
C SER A 463 7.62 19.21 4.58
N SER A 464 7.85 20.51 4.40
CA SER A 464 6.76 21.50 4.39
C SER A 464 5.82 21.33 3.20
N LEU A 465 6.32 20.84 2.05
CA LEU A 465 5.47 20.52 0.91
C LEU A 465 4.63 19.26 1.14
N ASN A 466 5.20 18.25 1.80
CA ASN A 466 4.46 17.04 2.15
C ASN A 466 3.30 17.33 3.11
N GLN A 467 3.44 18.33 4.00
CA GLN A 467 2.37 18.79 4.90
C GLN A 467 1.18 19.39 4.15
N LYS A 468 1.34 19.81 2.89
CA LYS A 468 0.24 20.29 2.03
C LYS A 468 -0.64 19.14 1.50
N GLY A 469 -0.24 17.89 1.73
CA GLY A 469 -1.00 16.70 1.39
C GLY A 469 -0.36 15.80 0.35
N TRP A 470 -0.93 14.60 0.20
CA TRP A 470 -0.42 13.55 -0.66
C TRP A 470 -0.41 13.93 -2.15
N GLU A 471 -1.45 14.61 -2.63
CA GLU A 471 -1.54 15.02 -4.04
C GLU A 471 -0.38 15.95 -4.46
N TYR A 472 0.04 16.86 -3.57
CA TYR A 472 1.22 17.70 -3.80
C TYR A 472 2.50 16.87 -3.84
N THR A 473 2.65 15.97 -2.87
CA THR A 473 3.81 15.06 -2.78
C THR A 473 3.95 14.23 -4.06
N LYS A 474 2.85 13.62 -4.51
CA LYS A 474 2.79 12.79 -5.72
C LYS A 474 3.14 13.58 -6.97
N LYS A 475 2.49 14.73 -7.18
CA LYS A 475 2.68 15.57 -8.36
C LYS A 475 4.13 16.04 -8.54
N ILE A 476 4.79 16.42 -7.45
CA ILE A 476 6.15 16.96 -7.50
C ILE A 476 7.16 15.81 -7.48
N TYR A 477 7.10 14.95 -6.46
CA TYR A 477 8.19 14.02 -6.17
C TYR A 477 8.05 12.66 -6.83
N LEU A 478 6.83 12.22 -7.19
CA LEU A 478 6.61 10.93 -7.85
C LEU A 478 6.44 11.06 -9.37
N GLU A 479 5.82 12.13 -9.85
CA GLU A 479 5.49 12.27 -11.27
C GLU A 479 6.54 13.04 -12.09
N ARG A 480 7.26 13.99 -11.47
CA ARG A 480 8.18 14.89 -12.18
C ARG A 480 9.66 14.63 -11.93
N GLN A 481 9.98 13.64 -11.11
CA GLN A 481 11.35 13.39 -10.70
C GLN A 481 11.93 12.17 -11.41
N THR A 482 13.14 12.29 -11.95
CA THR A 482 14.00 11.16 -12.34
C THR A 482 15.29 11.19 -11.50
N VAL A 483 16.02 10.07 -11.48
CA VAL A 483 17.18 9.89 -10.60
C VAL A 483 18.43 9.60 -11.41
N LYS A 484 19.50 10.37 -11.16
CA LYS A 484 20.86 10.09 -11.61
C LYS A 484 21.69 9.70 -10.39
N LEU A 485 21.96 8.41 -10.21
CA LEU A 485 22.62 7.90 -9.01
C LEU A 485 24.08 8.34 -8.95
N ASP A 486 24.52 8.81 -7.79
CA ASP A 486 25.93 8.93 -7.42
C ASP A 486 26.47 7.51 -7.15
N LEU A 487 27.15 6.94 -8.14
CA LEU A 487 27.63 5.57 -8.05
C LEU A 487 28.76 5.39 -7.03
N THR A 488 29.51 6.43 -6.68
CA THR A 488 30.52 6.35 -5.61
C THR A 488 29.85 6.09 -4.26
N ARG A 489 28.72 6.77 -4.00
CA ARG A 489 27.90 6.55 -2.81
C ARG A 489 27.09 5.25 -2.91
N PHE A 490 26.49 4.98 -4.06
CA PHE A 490 25.62 3.83 -4.26
C PHE A 490 26.39 2.50 -4.23
N ARG A 491 27.64 2.47 -4.73
CA ARG A 491 28.52 1.27 -4.68
C ARG A 491 28.69 0.74 -3.26
N LYS A 492 28.71 1.61 -2.24
CA LYS A 492 28.76 1.20 -0.83
C LYS A 492 27.53 0.39 -0.40
N ARG A 493 26.36 0.68 -0.97
CA ARG A 493 25.12 -0.07 -0.72
C ARG A 493 25.12 -1.43 -1.43
N LEU A 494 25.63 -1.46 -2.67
CA LEU A 494 25.81 -2.69 -3.43
C LEU A 494 26.79 -3.65 -2.73
N LEU A 495 27.94 -3.15 -2.28
CA LEU A 495 28.91 -3.95 -1.52
C LEU A 495 28.30 -4.51 -0.24
N ARG A 496 27.57 -3.68 0.53
CA ARG A 496 26.88 -4.13 1.75
C ARG A 496 25.88 -5.25 1.46
N ALA A 497 25.15 -5.16 0.34
CA ALA A 497 24.22 -6.19 -0.10
C ALA A 497 24.97 -7.49 -0.48
N TYR A 498 26.05 -7.35 -1.26
CA TYR A 498 26.87 -8.47 -1.73
C TYR A 498 27.50 -9.23 -0.55
N ASP A 499 28.09 -8.52 0.41
CA ASP A 499 28.71 -9.10 1.59
C ASP A 499 27.69 -9.81 2.49
N TYR A 500 26.46 -9.30 2.55
CA TYR A 500 25.38 -9.94 3.30
C TYR A 500 24.95 -11.25 2.64
N ILE A 501 24.73 -11.24 1.32
CA ILE A 501 24.30 -12.42 0.57
C ILE A 501 25.39 -13.50 0.57
N THR A 502 26.63 -13.11 0.30
CA THR A 502 27.76 -14.05 0.25
C THR A 502 27.96 -14.73 1.60
N ARG A 503 27.82 -13.99 2.72
CA ARG A 503 27.88 -14.59 4.07
C ARG A 503 26.79 -15.62 4.31
N ILE A 504 25.56 -15.34 3.87
CA ILE A 504 24.44 -16.28 4.00
C ILE A 504 24.67 -17.54 3.16
N HIS A 505 25.11 -17.38 1.91
CA HIS A 505 25.41 -18.50 1.04
C HIS A 505 26.50 -19.41 1.63
N LEU A 506 27.57 -18.83 2.19
CA LEU A 506 28.62 -19.60 2.88
C LEU A 506 28.08 -20.36 4.11
N GLN A 507 27.24 -19.72 4.93
CA GLN A 507 26.63 -20.39 6.08
C GLN A 507 25.72 -21.55 5.66
N SER A 508 24.96 -21.39 4.59
CA SER A 508 24.09 -22.46 4.07
C SER A 508 24.85 -23.64 3.48
N GLN A 509 26.07 -23.42 2.96
CA GLN A 509 26.94 -24.49 2.46
C GLN A 509 27.64 -25.28 3.57
N HIS A 510 27.76 -24.72 4.77
CA HIS A 510 28.33 -25.43 5.93
C HIS A 510 27.31 -26.25 6.73
N LEU A 511 26.01 -26.03 6.48
CA LEU A 511 24.90 -26.72 7.16
C LEU A 511 24.23 -27.81 6.30
N ALA A 512 24.61 -27.91 5.01
CA ALA A 512 24.18 -28.92 4.06
C ALA A 512 25.33 -29.90 3.80
#